data_AF-A0A2K0UHP9-F1
#
_entry.id   AF-A0A2K0UHP9-F1
#
_cell.length_a   1.000
_cell.length_b   1.000
_cell.length_c   1.000
_cell.angle_alpha   90.00
_cell.angle_beta   90.00
_cell.angle_gamma   90.00
#
_symmetry.space_group_name_H-M   'P 1'
#
loop_
_entity.id
_entity.type
_entity.pdbx_description
1 polymer ?
#
loop_
_entity_poly.entity_id
_entity_poly.type
_entity_poly.pdbx_seq_one_letter_code
_entity_poly.pdbx_strand_id
1 'polypeptide(L)'
;MSVVLDAINDLVPRAKPSPYAKRWWTTDLTRLRRLYTYWRNQARACRRRGREAADLEQKAREAAKEYHDAIRRQKKAHWDSFLEDGANIWQSAKYLSPGGEAMEELLSVFFPPLPAVIEDEERRPTQREIAMPELTLEEVEEKVMAVKAWKAPGEDGLPAMVWKQLWPVVGDRVLHLFRTSLRDGELPVQWRSAKIIPLKKPGKDDYKVAKL
;
A
#
# COMPACT_ATOMS: atom_id res chain seq x y z
N MET A 1 11.56 -14.47 39.16
CA MET A 1 11.32 -14.47 37.69
C MET A 1 11.14 -13.06 37.10
N SER A 2 11.11 -11.97 37.89
CA SER A 2 10.97 -10.59 37.36
C SER A 2 12.24 -10.04 36.71
N VAL A 3 13.41 -10.25 37.34
CA VAL A 3 14.70 -9.69 36.88
C VAL A 3 15.06 -10.09 35.44
N VAL A 4 14.68 -11.30 35.02
CA VAL A 4 14.90 -11.80 33.65
C VAL A 4 13.94 -11.14 32.66
N LEU A 5 12.69 -10.90 33.06
CA LEU A 5 11.71 -10.20 32.22
C LEU A 5 12.05 -8.72 32.07
N ASP A 6 12.57 -8.09 33.13
CA ASP A 6 13.02 -6.70 33.12
C ASP A 6 14.24 -6.53 32.20
N ALA A 7 15.24 -7.40 32.34
CA ALA A 7 16.42 -7.40 31.46
C ALA A 7 16.07 -7.70 29.99
N ILE A 8 15.08 -8.56 29.72
CA ILE A 8 14.60 -8.84 28.35
C ILE A 8 13.87 -7.62 27.77
N ASN A 9 13.06 -6.90 28.55
CA ASN A 9 12.40 -5.68 28.07
C ASN A 9 13.42 -4.56 27.76
N ASP A 10 14.49 -4.46 28.54
CA ASP A 10 15.51 -3.42 28.36
C ASP A 10 16.50 -3.72 27.22
N LEU A 11 16.87 -5.00 27.03
CA LEU A 11 17.92 -5.40 26.07
C LEU A 11 17.39 -5.87 24.72
N VAL A 12 16.10 -6.19 24.61
CA VAL A 12 15.49 -6.65 23.35
C VAL A 12 14.60 -5.55 22.78
N PRO A 13 15.07 -4.78 21.77
CA PRO A 13 14.24 -3.77 21.15
C PRO A 13 13.01 -4.44 20.55
N ARG A 14 11.82 -4.07 21.06
CA ARG A 14 10.54 -4.61 20.58
C ARG A 14 10.47 -4.46 19.07
N ALA A 15 10.28 -5.58 18.37
CA ALA A 15 10.16 -5.58 16.92
C ALA A 15 9.06 -4.59 16.49
N LYS A 16 9.42 -3.57 15.71
CA LYS A 16 8.44 -2.61 15.20
C LYS A 16 7.48 -3.37 14.27
N PRO A 17 6.16 -3.39 14.56
CA PRO A 17 5.20 -4.02 13.68
C PRO A 17 5.27 -3.39 12.30
N SER A 18 5.17 -4.20 11.23
CA SER A 18 5.20 -3.70 9.85
C SER A 18 4.17 -2.60 9.62
N PRO A 19 4.35 -1.69 8.63
CA PRO A 19 3.37 -0.64 8.31
C PRO A 19 1.97 -1.17 8.00
N TYR A 20 1.88 -2.42 7.55
CA TYR A 20 0.64 -3.11 7.22
C TYR A 20 0.11 -4.00 8.36
N ALA A 21 0.89 -4.18 9.44
CA ALA A 21 0.45 -4.88 10.62
C ALA A 21 -0.53 -3.96 11.37
N LYS A 22 -1.78 -4.41 11.48
CA LYS A 22 -2.76 -3.75 12.34
C LYS A 22 -2.25 -3.86 13.78
N ARG A 23 -1.62 -2.80 14.28
CA ARG A 23 -0.99 -2.76 15.62
C ARG A 23 -1.97 -3.05 16.75
N TRP A 24 -3.24 -2.75 16.54
CA TRP A 24 -4.36 -3.08 17.43
C TRP A 24 -4.88 -4.51 17.26
N TRP A 25 -4.33 -5.34 16.37
CA TRP A 25 -4.83 -6.69 16.13
C TRP A 25 -4.17 -7.72 17.06
N THR A 26 -4.99 -8.44 17.82
CA THR A 26 -4.53 -9.41 18.82
C THR A 26 -4.79 -10.86 18.40
N THR A 27 -4.13 -11.79 19.08
CA THR A 27 -4.42 -13.23 18.99
C THR A 27 -5.87 -13.55 19.35
N ASP A 28 -6.44 -12.84 20.32
CA ASP A 28 -7.85 -12.95 20.70
C ASP A 28 -8.81 -12.54 19.58
N LEU A 29 -8.52 -11.44 18.87
CA LEU A 29 -9.31 -11.05 17.69
C LEU A 29 -9.22 -12.08 16.56
N THR A 30 -8.08 -12.77 16.45
CA THR A 30 -7.91 -13.87 15.49
C THR A 30 -8.75 -15.08 15.88
N ARG A 31 -8.79 -15.42 17.18
CA ARG A 31 -9.65 -16.48 17.72
C ARG A 31 -11.14 -16.16 17.49
N LEU A 32 -11.57 -14.95 17.84
CA LEU A 32 -12.95 -14.49 17.64
C LEU A 32 -13.35 -14.48 16.17
N ARG A 33 -12.47 -14.05 15.25
CA ARG A 33 -12.72 -14.12 13.81
C ARG A 33 -12.96 -15.55 13.33
N ARG A 34 -12.18 -16.53 13.83
CA ARG A 34 -12.36 -17.95 13.49
C ARG A 34 -13.71 -18.47 14.00
N LEU A 35 -14.08 -18.17 15.25
CA LEU A 35 -15.36 -18.55 15.85
C LEU A 35 -16.56 -17.94 15.10
N TYR A 36 -16.52 -16.63 14.84
CA TYR A 36 -17.52 -15.95 14.01
C TYR A 36 -17.65 -16.59 12.62
N THR A 37 -16.51 -16.84 11.94
CA THR A 37 -16.54 -17.44 10.59
C THR A 37 -17.13 -18.85 10.61
N TYR A 38 -16.79 -19.64 11.63
CA TYR A 38 -17.30 -20.99 11.83
C TYR A 38 -18.83 -20.98 11.99
N TRP A 39 -19.35 -20.21 12.95
CA TRP A 39 -20.80 -20.16 13.20
C TRP A 39 -21.58 -19.57 12.02
N ARG A 40 -21.04 -18.53 11.37
CA ARG A 40 -21.64 -17.96 10.15
C ARG A 40 -21.75 -18.99 9.02
N ASN A 41 -20.70 -19.79 8.82
CA ASN A 41 -20.68 -20.79 7.75
C ASN A 41 -21.65 -21.95 8.06
N GLN A 42 -21.75 -22.37 9.33
CA GLN A 42 -22.73 -23.36 9.80
C GLN A 42 -24.17 -22.89 9.57
N ALA A 43 -24.51 -21.68 10.01
CA ALA A 43 -25.84 -21.10 9.79
C ALA A 43 -26.16 -20.95 8.28
N ARG A 44 -25.20 -20.49 7.49
CA ARG A 44 -25.34 -20.39 6.02
C ARG A 44 -25.54 -21.76 5.35
N ALA A 45 -24.86 -22.81 5.83
CA ALA A 45 -25.03 -24.17 5.31
C ALA A 45 -26.42 -24.76 5.63
N CYS A 46 -26.96 -24.48 6.82
CA CYS A 46 -28.33 -24.87 7.18
C CYS A 46 -29.37 -24.18 6.31
N ARG A 47 -29.25 -22.86 6.10
CA ARG A 47 -30.12 -22.09 5.19
C ARG A 47 -30.14 -22.66 3.77
N ARG A 48 -28.98 -23.01 3.21
CA ARG A 48 -28.88 -23.61 1.86
C ARG A 48 -29.56 -24.98 1.75
N ARG A 49 -29.65 -25.72 2.86
CA ARG A 49 -30.30 -27.03 2.92
C ARG A 49 -31.79 -26.93 3.25
N GLY A 50 -32.35 -25.72 3.33
CA GLY A 50 -33.75 -25.50 3.71
C GLY A 50 -34.07 -25.91 5.15
N ARG A 51 -33.05 -26.11 6.00
CA ARG A 51 -33.26 -26.46 7.42
C ARG A 51 -33.24 -25.21 8.26
N GLU A 52 -34.33 -24.97 8.96
CA GLU A 52 -34.42 -23.91 9.95
C GLU A 52 -33.76 -24.37 11.26
N ALA A 53 -32.69 -23.68 11.64
CA ALA A 53 -31.92 -23.99 12.85
C ALA A 53 -31.68 -22.70 13.63
N ALA A 54 -32.70 -22.28 14.38
CA ALA A 54 -32.71 -21.03 15.15
C ALA A 54 -31.49 -20.92 16.09
N ASP A 55 -31.08 -22.02 16.72
CA ASP A 55 -29.92 -22.05 17.62
C ASP A 55 -28.60 -21.71 16.91
N LEU A 56 -28.42 -22.14 15.66
CA LEU A 56 -27.22 -21.84 14.89
C LEU A 56 -27.21 -20.38 14.41
N GLU A 57 -28.39 -19.83 14.11
CA GLU A 57 -28.54 -18.41 13.76
C GLU A 57 -28.24 -17.52 14.97
N GLN A 58 -28.74 -17.89 16.15
CA GLN A 58 -28.48 -17.19 17.40
C GLN A 58 -26.98 -17.21 17.76
N LYS A 59 -26.34 -18.39 17.71
CA LYS A 59 -24.89 -18.53 17.93
C LYS A 59 -24.06 -17.73 16.92
N ALA A 60 -24.49 -17.65 15.66
CA ALA A 60 -23.83 -16.83 14.64
C ALA A 60 -23.97 -15.33 14.93
N ARG A 61 -25.15 -14.88 15.39
CA ARG A 61 -25.39 -13.48 15.79
C ARG A 61 -24.56 -13.09 17.02
N GLU A 62 -24.52 -13.93 18.03
CA GLU A 62 -23.73 -13.71 19.25
C GLU A 62 -22.23 -13.64 18.93
N ALA A 63 -21.70 -14.61 18.19
CA ALA A 63 -20.29 -14.60 17.78
C ALA A 63 -19.93 -13.40 16.90
N ALA A 64 -20.86 -12.94 16.04
CA ALA A 64 -20.67 -11.72 15.25
C ALA A 64 -20.64 -10.46 16.12
N LYS A 65 -21.57 -10.35 17.09
CA LYS A 65 -21.61 -9.24 18.05
C LYS A 65 -20.33 -9.18 18.86
N GLU A 66 -19.93 -10.30 19.47
CA GLU A 66 -18.72 -10.39 20.28
C GLU A 66 -17.45 -10.01 19.51
N TYR A 67 -17.30 -10.49 18.27
CA TYR A 67 -16.17 -10.16 17.42
C TYR A 67 -16.11 -8.67 17.06
N HIS A 68 -17.22 -8.07 16.63
CA HIS A 68 -17.25 -6.65 16.27
C HIS A 68 -17.10 -5.73 17.49
N ASP A 69 -17.66 -6.11 18.64
CA ASP A 69 -17.50 -5.38 19.91
C ASP A 69 -16.05 -5.46 20.40
N ALA A 70 -15.40 -6.62 20.29
CA ALA A 70 -13.99 -6.76 20.59
C ALA A 70 -13.11 -5.90 19.66
N ILE A 71 -13.43 -5.82 18.35
CA ILE A 71 -12.71 -4.93 17.43
C ILE A 71 -12.84 -3.47 17.87
N ARG A 72 -14.06 -3.02 18.20
CA ARG A 72 -14.31 -1.63 18.61
C ARG A 72 -13.55 -1.30 19.89
N ARG A 73 -13.63 -2.17 20.91
CA ARG A 73 -12.91 -2.03 22.18
C ARG A 73 -11.39 -2.00 21.96
N GLN A 74 -10.86 -2.93 21.18
CA GLN A 74 -9.41 -3.02 20.97
C GLN A 74 -8.85 -1.85 20.17
N LYS A 75 -9.59 -1.35 19.17
CA LYS A 75 -9.21 -0.13 18.45
C LYS A 75 -9.17 1.08 19.38
N LYS A 76 -10.19 1.24 20.24
CA LYS A 76 -10.25 2.33 21.21
C LYS A 76 -9.11 2.23 22.23
N ALA A 77 -8.93 1.08 22.87
CA ALA A 77 -7.86 0.85 23.85
C ALA A 77 -6.46 1.07 23.25
N HIS A 78 -6.22 0.62 22.02
CA HIS A 78 -4.97 0.90 21.33
C HIS A 78 -4.80 2.39 21.02
N TRP A 79 -5.87 3.10 20.65
CA TRP A 79 -5.84 4.54 20.40
C TRP A 79 -5.53 5.32 21.67
N ASP A 80 -6.18 4.97 22.78
CA ASP A 80 -5.97 5.60 24.09
C ASP A 80 -4.51 5.39 24.57
N SER A 81 -4.00 4.15 24.52
CA SER A 81 -2.60 3.84 24.87
C SER A 81 -1.58 4.48 23.91
N PHE A 82 -1.93 4.69 22.64
CA PHE A 82 -1.06 5.39 21.68
C PHE A 82 -0.90 6.87 22.01
N LEU A 83 -1.92 7.50 22.60
CA LEU A 83 -1.92 8.91 23.01
C LEU A 83 -1.22 9.16 24.35
N GLU A 84 -1.12 8.16 25.22
CA GLU A 84 -0.43 8.25 26.51
C GLU A 84 1.10 8.38 26.38
N ASP A 85 1.68 7.98 25.24
CA ASP A 85 3.10 8.12 24.95
C ASP A 85 3.39 9.52 24.37
N GLY A 86 4.00 10.38 25.19
CA GLY A 86 4.31 11.78 24.86
C GLY A 86 5.20 11.99 23.64
N ALA A 87 5.92 10.96 23.16
CA ALA A 87 6.67 11.03 21.91
C ALA A 87 5.77 10.99 20.65
N ASN A 88 4.53 10.53 20.79
CA ASN A 88 3.59 10.36 19.68
C ASN A 88 2.70 11.59 19.43
N ILE A 89 2.81 12.67 20.22
CA ILE A 89 2.00 13.90 20.09
C ILE A 89 2.02 14.48 18.66
N TRP A 90 3.20 14.53 18.04
CA TRP A 90 3.35 15.03 16.66
C TRP A 90 2.86 14.04 15.59
N GLN A 91 2.80 12.74 15.90
CA GLN A 91 2.25 11.71 15.00
C GLN A 91 0.74 11.59 15.15
N SER A 92 0.20 11.81 16.34
CA SER A 92 -1.23 11.84 16.61
C SER A 92 -1.88 13.09 16.03
N ALA A 93 -1.21 14.23 15.93
CA ALA A 93 -1.69 15.43 15.22
C ALA A 93 -2.08 15.16 13.74
N LYS A 94 -1.50 14.13 13.10
CA LYS A 94 -1.87 13.68 11.76
C LYS A 94 -3.25 12.99 11.70
N TYR A 95 -3.74 12.51 12.84
CA TYR A 95 -4.93 11.66 12.96
C TYR A 95 -5.98 12.23 13.94
N LEU A 96 -5.57 13.15 14.80
CA LEU A 96 -6.43 14.03 15.58
C LEU A 96 -6.95 15.06 14.59
N SER A 97 -8.27 15.05 14.37
CA SER A 97 -8.94 16.32 14.10
C SER A 97 -8.52 17.28 15.20
N PRO A 98 -8.18 18.50 14.84
CA PRO A 98 -7.43 19.36 15.74
C PRO A 98 -8.16 19.69 17.03
N GLY A 99 -7.41 19.86 18.12
CA GLY A 99 -7.87 20.73 19.19
C GLY A 99 -8.09 22.13 18.62
N GLY A 100 -9.33 22.60 18.69
CA GLY A 100 -9.95 23.50 17.71
C GLY A 100 -9.21 24.79 17.41
N GLU A 101 -8.57 25.46 18.37
CA GLU A 101 -8.11 26.84 18.19
C GLU A 101 -6.77 26.96 17.44
N ALA A 102 -5.74 26.21 17.84
CA ALA A 102 -4.43 26.26 17.17
C ALA A 102 -4.46 25.70 15.74
N MET A 103 -5.44 24.84 15.46
CA MET A 103 -5.67 24.41 14.09
C MET A 103 -6.76 25.19 13.39
N GLU A 104 -7.65 25.92 14.04
CA GLU A 104 -8.45 26.93 13.33
C GLU A 104 -7.51 27.96 12.71
N GLU A 105 -6.46 28.33 13.41
CA GLU A 105 -5.41 29.20 12.87
C GLU A 105 -4.65 28.52 11.71
N LEU A 106 -4.17 27.29 11.86
CA LEU A 106 -3.50 26.58 10.75
C LEU A 106 -4.45 26.24 9.59
N LEU A 107 -5.70 25.88 9.86
CA LEU A 107 -6.69 25.57 8.82
C LEU A 107 -7.12 26.84 8.11
N SER A 108 -7.32 27.96 8.80
CA SER A 108 -7.66 29.23 8.14
C SER A 108 -6.52 29.75 7.25
N VAL A 109 -5.26 29.54 7.65
CA VAL A 109 -4.09 29.92 6.85
C VAL A 109 -3.90 29.01 5.63
N PHE A 110 -4.03 27.69 5.79
CA PHE A 110 -3.79 26.74 4.70
C PHE A 110 -5.03 26.44 3.83
N PHE A 111 -6.23 26.66 4.37
CA PHE A 111 -7.53 26.40 3.75
C PHE A 111 -8.46 27.60 4.01
N PRO A 112 -8.23 28.74 3.32
CA PRO A 112 -9.08 29.92 3.48
C PRO A 112 -10.55 29.56 3.21
N PRO A 113 -11.51 30.21 3.90
CA PRO A 113 -12.93 29.93 3.70
C PRO A 113 -13.30 30.14 2.24
N LEU A 114 -14.04 29.19 1.68
CA LEU A 114 -14.51 29.24 0.30
C LEU A 114 -15.21 30.58 0.05
N PRO A 115 -14.86 31.32 -1.01
CA PRO A 115 -15.51 32.59 -1.31
C PRO A 115 -17.02 32.39 -1.44
N ALA A 116 -17.81 33.36 -0.95
CA ALA A 116 -19.28 33.29 -0.94
C ALA A 116 -19.89 33.12 -2.33
N VAL A 117 -19.13 33.49 -3.36
CA VAL A 117 -19.39 33.23 -4.76
C VAL A 117 -18.19 32.44 -5.29
N ILE A 118 -18.39 31.14 -5.51
CA ILE A 118 -17.47 30.33 -6.31
C ILE A 118 -17.90 30.57 -7.75
N GLU A 119 -17.25 31.50 -8.44
CA GLU A 119 -17.40 31.60 -9.89
C GLU A 119 -17.00 30.25 -10.48
N ASP A 120 -17.78 29.75 -11.46
CA ASP A 120 -17.39 28.53 -12.17
C ASP A 120 -15.96 28.69 -12.64
N GLU A 121 -15.08 27.74 -12.28
CA GLU A 121 -13.70 27.68 -12.79
C GLU A 121 -13.83 27.87 -14.31
N GLU A 122 -13.35 29.01 -14.84
CA GLU A 122 -13.33 29.25 -16.28
C GLU A 122 -12.77 27.97 -16.90
N ARG A 123 -13.48 27.41 -17.89
CA ARG A 123 -13.11 26.12 -18.51
C ARG A 123 -11.60 26.08 -18.61
N ARG A 124 -10.96 25.24 -17.79
CA ARG A 124 -9.50 25.09 -17.80
C ARG A 124 -9.13 24.97 -19.26
N PRO A 125 -8.24 25.84 -19.80
CA PRO A 125 -7.93 25.80 -21.21
C PRO A 125 -7.58 24.36 -21.53
N THR A 126 -8.36 23.73 -22.42
CA THR A 126 -8.17 22.34 -22.80
C THR A 126 -6.69 22.18 -23.04
N GLN A 127 -6.02 21.40 -22.19
CA GLN A 127 -4.57 21.25 -22.27
C GLN A 127 -4.29 20.87 -23.72
N ARG A 128 -3.50 21.71 -24.41
CA ARG A 128 -3.28 21.55 -25.86
C ARG A 128 -2.95 20.09 -26.10
N GLU A 129 -3.70 19.46 -27.00
CA GLU A 129 -3.42 18.08 -27.39
C GLU A 129 -1.94 18.00 -27.78
N ILE A 130 -1.18 17.23 -27.02
CA ILE A 130 0.22 17.02 -27.32
C ILE A 130 0.25 16.10 -28.53
N ALA A 131 0.76 16.61 -29.65
CA ALA A 131 0.97 15.79 -30.82
C ALA A 131 1.90 14.63 -30.45
N MET A 132 1.43 13.40 -30.67
CA MET A 132 2.20 12.17 -30.48
C MET A 132 2.66 11.71 -31.87
N PRO A 133 3.83 12.15 -32.35
CA PRO A 133 4.36 11.71 -33.63
C PRO A 133 4.66 10.21 -33.61
N GLU A 134 4.74 9.60 -34.80
CA GLU A 134 5.12 8.19 -34.91
C GLU A 134 6.56 7.98 -34.43
N LEU A 135 6.75 6.98 -33.57
CA LEU A 135 8.05 6.57 -33.05
C LEU A 135 8.98 6.19 -34.21
N THR A 136 10.23 6.67 -34.25
CA THR A 136 11.20 6.30 -35.30
C THR A 136 12.17 5.21 -34.84
N LEU A 137 12.84 4.54 -35.78
CA LEU A 137 13.82 3.50 -35.43
C LEU A 137 15.00 4.11 -34.66
N GLU A 138 15.45 5.29 -35.09
CA GLU A 138 16.59 6.01 -34.54
C GLU A 138 16.32 6.45 -33.11
N GLU A 139 15.11 6.91 -32.81
CA GLU A 139 14.72 7.30 -31.46
C GLU A 139 14.79 6.09 -30.51
N VAL A 140 14.28 4.94 -30.93
CA VAL A 140 14.36 3.71 -30.13
C VAL A 140 15.80 3.24 -29.98
N GLU A 141 16.57 3.26 -31.07
CA GLU A 141 17.98 2.90 -31.06
C GLU A 141 18.78 3.77 -30.09
N GLU A 142 18.62 5.10 -30.15
CA GLU A 142 19.30 6.03 -29.26
C GLU A 142 19.02 5.67 -27.79
N LYS A 143 17.76 5.38 -27.45
CA LYS A 143 17.40 4.98 -26.08
C LYS A 143 17.99 3.63 -25.70
N VAL A 144 17.93 2.63 -26.57
CA VAL A 144 18.52 1.30 -26.31
C VAL A 144 20.04 1.41 -26.12
N MET A 145 20.71 2.21 -26.94
CA MET A 145 22.16 2.42 -26.89
C MET A 145 22.59 3.27 -25.69
N ALA A 146 21.74 4.15 -25.17
CA ALA A 146 22.01 4.92 -23.95
C ALA A 146 21.97 4.09 -22.65
N VAL A 147 21.27 2.94 -22.64
CA VAL A 147 21.15 2.10 -21.43
C VAL A 147 22.53 1.56 -21.01
N LYS A 148 22.82 1.57 -19.70
CA LYS A 148 24.05 0.97 -19.16
C LYS A 148 24.08 -0.54 -19.43
N ALA A 149 25.12 -0.99 -20.14
CA ALA A 149 25.23 -2.34 -20.71
C ALA A 149 25.01 -3.49 -19.70
N TRP A 150 25.57 -3.37 -18.50
CA TRP A 150 25.57 -4.41 -17.46
C TRP A 150 24.65 -4.09 -16.27
N LYS A 151 23.52 -3.44 -16.54
CA LYS A 151 22.47 -3.29 -15.52
C LYS A 151 21.81 -4.63 -15.20
N ALA A 152 21.17 -4.69 -14.03
CA ALA A 152 20.45 -5.87 -13.59
C ALA A 152 19.45 -6.29 -14.69
N PRO A 153 19.51 -7.55 -15.15
CA PRO A 153 18.62 -8.04 -16.19
C PRO A 153 17.17 -8.09 -15.72
N GLY A 154 16.25 -8.07 -16.68
CA GLY A 154 14.82 -8.24 -16.42
C GLY A 154 14.46 -9.68 -16.06
N GLU A 155 13.18 -10.02 -16.26
CA GLU A 155 12.70 -11.40 -16.07
C GLU A 155 13.32 -12.38 -17.08
N ASP A 156 13.73 -11.89 -18.24
CA ASP A 156 14.41 -12.63 -19.31
C ASP A 156 15.85 -13.05 -18.96
N GLY A 157 16.44 -12.47 -17.93
CA GLY A 157 17.83 -12.73 -17.55
C GLY A 157 18.86 -12.12 -18.52
N LEU A 158 18.44 -11.32 -19.51
CA LEU A 158 19.33 -10.75 -20.53
C LEU A 158 19.78 -9.34 -20.14
N PRO A 159 21.10 -9.09 -20.00
CA PRO A 159 21.62 -7.75 -19.80
C PRO A 159 21.38 -6.86 -21.04
N ALA A 160 21.34 -5.54 -20.84
CA ALA A 160 21.16 -4.58 -21.93
C ALA A 160 22.22 -4.73 -23.05
N MET A 161 23.43 -5.20 -22.72
CA MET A 161 24.48 -5.48 -23.70
C MET A 161 24.04 -6.46 -24.80
N VAL A 162 23.23 -7.47 -24.46
CA VAL A 162 22.72 -8.45 -25.43
C VAL A 162 21.84 -7.74 -26.45
N TRP A 163 20.94 -6.88 -25.98
CA TRP A 163 20.07 -6.08 -26.85
C TRP A 163 20.85 -5.13 -27.75
N LYS A 164 21.93 -4.52 -27.26
CA LYS A 164 22.82 -3.67 -28.09
C LYS A 164 23.51 -4.46 -29.21
N GLN A 165 23.98 -5.68 -28.91
CA GLN A 165 24.62 -6.52 -29.92
C GLN A 165 23.63 -7.09 -30.94
N LEU A 166 22.41 -7.41 -30.50
CA LEU A 166 21.36 -7.95 -31.36
C LEU A 166 20.60 -6.87 -32.14
N TRP A 167 20.79 -5.58 -31.82
CA TRP A 167 20.05 -4.47 -32.42
C TRP A 167 19.99 -4.52 -33.96
N PRO A 168 21.08 -4.82 -34.70
CA PRO A 168 21.04 -4.91 -36.16
C PRO A 168 20.07 -5.97 -36.72
N VAL A 169 19.64 -6.93 -35.89
CA VAL A 169 18.74 -8.03 -36.27
C VAL A 169 17.33 -7.82 -35.71
N VAL A 170 17.21 -7.24 -34.51
CA VAL A 170 15.92 -7.15 -33.80
C VAL A 170 15.28 -5.76 -33.85
N GLY A 171 16.00 -4.73 -34.27
CA GLY A 171 15.56 -3.33 -34.21
C GLY A 171 14.18 -3.10 -34.84
N ASP A 172 13.97 -3.57 -36.08
CA ASP A 172 12.69 -3.44 -36.78
C ASP A 172 11.52 -4.12 -36.04
N ARG A 173 11.78 -5.29 -35.44
CA ARG A 173 10.76 -6.03 -34.69
C ARG A 173 10.38 -5.30 -33.40
N VAL A 174 11.37 -4.73 -32.72
CA VAL A 174 11.17 -3.93 -31.52
C VAL A 174 10.38 -2.67 -31.85
N LEU A 175 10.74 -1.96 -32.91
CA LEU A 175 10.00 -0.77 -33.37
C LEU A 175 8.54 -1.11 -33.70
N HIS A 176 8.32 -2.21 -34.44
CA HIS A 176 6.97 -2.66 -34.76
C HIS A 176 6.15 -2.97 -33.51
N LEU A 177 6.75 -3.60 -32.50
CA LEU A 177 6.08 -3.90 -31.23
C LEU A 177 5.66 -2.61 -30.50
N PHE A 178 6.52 -1.60 -30.41
CA PHE A 178 6.19 -0.32 -29.78
C PHE A 178 5.10 0.43 -30.53
N ARG A 179 5.18 0.52 -31.86
CA ARG A 179 4.17 1.20 -32.68
C ARG A 179 2.79 0.54 -32.56
N THR A 180 2.74 -0.78 -32.64
CA THR A 180 1.48 -1.54 -32.45
C THR A 180 0.91 -1.32 -31.06
N SER A 181 1.75 -1.33 -30.02
CA SER A 181 1.31 -1.09 -28.63
C SER A 181 0.75 0.31 -28.42
N LEU A 182 1.36 1.34 -29.02
CA LEU A 182 0.89 2.73 -28.94
C LEU A 182 -0.41 2.96 -29.72
N ARG A 183 -0.53 2.33 -30.89
CA ARG A 183 -1.72 2.44 -31.75
C ARG A 183 -2.93 1.75 -31.13
N ASP A 184 -2.74 0.53 -30.62
CA ASP A 184 -3.83 -0.31 -30.14
C ASP A 184 -4.10 -0.11 -28.63
N GLY A 185 -3.20 0.57 -27.92
CA GLY A 185 -3.32 0.83 -26.48
C GLY A 185 -3.07 -0.39 -25.59
N GLU A 186 -2.51 -1.46 -26.16
CA GLU A 186 -2.27 -2.73 -25.47
C GLU A 186 -0.78 -3.02 -25.29
N LEU A 187 -0.39 -3.45 -24.08
CA LEU A 187 1.00 -3.80 -23.76
C LEU A 187 1.17 -5.31 -23.56
N PRO A 188 2.33 -5.88 -23.98
CA PRO A 188 2.68 -7.26 -23.66
C PRO A 188 2.55 -7.56 -22.17
N VAL A 189 2.06 -8.75 -21.83
CA VAL A 189 1.84 -9.16 -20.43
C VAL A 189 3.14 -9.13 -19.64
N GLN A 190 4.26 -9.48 -20.27
CA GLN A 190 5.59 -9.47 -19.68
C GLN A 190 6.02 -8.07 -19.22
N TRP A 191 5.58 -7.00 -19.91
CA TRP A 191 5.92 -5.62 -19.55
C TRP A 191 5.12 -5.10 -18.35
N ARG A 192 4.04 -5.79 -17.97
CA ARG A 192 3.22 -5.48 -16.81
C ARG A 192 3.77 -6.08 -15.51
N SER A 193 4.82 -6.89 -15.59
CA SER A 193 5.45 -7.57 -14.45
C SER A 193 6.86 -7.04 -14.23
N ALA A 194 7.25 -6.80 -12.97
CA ALA A 194 8.59 -6.32 -12.62
C ALA A 194 9.17 -7.09 -11.44
N LYS A 195 10.43 -7.53 -11.55
CA LYS A 195 11.17 -8.20 -10.49
C LYS A 195 11.86 -7.17 -9.59
N ILE A 196 11.35 -7.01 -8.37
CA ILE A 196 11.91 -6.07 -7.39
C ILE A 196 12.86 -6.83 -6.47
N ILE A 197 14.17 -6.54 -6.57
CA ILE A 197 15.19 -7.10 -5.68
C ILE A 197 15.63 -5.99 -4.71
N PRO A 198 15.35 -6.11 -3.40
CA PRO A 198 15.81 -5.15 -2.42
C PRO A 198 17.34 -5.19 -2.29
N LEU A 199 18.02 -4.09 -2.66
CA LEU A 199 19.46 -3.94 -2.45
C LEU A 199 19.74 -3.18 -1.15
N LYS A 200 20.70 -3.69 -0.36
CA LYS A 200 21.21 -2.98 0.81
C LYS A 200 22.11 -1.82 0.35
N LYS A 201 21.87 -0.63 0.88
CA LYS A 201 22.63 0.60 0.70
C LYS A 201 23.89 0.46 1.56
N PRO A 202 25.05 0.86 1.03
CA PRO A 202 26.28 0.84 1.79
C PRO A 202 26.17 1.72 3.05
N GLY A 203 26.68 1.24 4.18
CA GLY A 203 26.63 1.92 5.48
C GLY A 203 25.28 1.84 6.21
N LYS A 204 24.36 0.99 5.75
CA LYS A 204 23.09 0.72 6.43
C LYS A 204 22.88 -0.79 6.56
N ASP A 205 23.59 -1.38 7.51
CA ASP A 205 23.54 -2.83 7.77
C ASP A 205 22.15 -3.28 8.19
N ASP A 206 21.44 -2.38 8.90
CA ASP A 206 20.11 -2.61 9.44
C ASP A 206 19.07 -1.58 8.98
N TYR A 207 18.25 -1.99 8.01
CA TYR A 207 17.17 -1.19 7.46
C TYR A 207 15.98 -0.97 8.41
N LYS A 208 16.01 -1.63 9.57
CA LYS A 208 15.02 -1.50 10.63
C LYS A 208 15.21 -0.24 11.48
N VAL A 209 16.38 0.39 11.38
CA VAL A 209 16.72 1.61 12.13
C VAL A 209 16.48 2.83 11.22
N ALA A 210 15.62 3.75 11.67
CA ALA A 210 15.42 5.04 10.99
C ALA A 210 16.69 5.87 11.14
N LYS A 211 17.08 6.60 10.08
CA LYS A 211 18.12 7.62 10.21
C LYS A 211 17.49 8.76 11.02
N LEU A 212 18.02 9.02 12.21
CA LEU A 212 17.78 10.26 12.94
C LEU A 212 18.37 11.43 12.14
#